data_AF-A0A9D5ELS7-F1
#
_entry.id   AF-A0A9D5ELS7-F1
#
_cell.length_a   1.000
_cell.length_b   1.000
_cell.length_c   1.000
_cell.angle_alpha   90.00
_cell.angle_beta   90.00
_cell.angle_gamma   90.00
#
_symmetry.space_group_name_H-M   'P 1'
#
loop_
_entity.id
_entity.type
_entity.pdbx_description
1 polymer ?
#
loop_
_entity_poly.entity_id
_entity_poly.type
_entity_poly.pdbx_seq_one_letter_code
_entity_poly.pdbx_strand_id
1 'polypeptide(L)'
;MLSCGGLFVAGRYVEYRADELRDIMRGRGNSEVESITVYLRAWDGERTVSDEASTRYLTAAFRRASEVKKLGTTYLAEVRLTSGTTEKCAIYVSHDQDRFAIAFPSNSFEISHDDYYDIPLSQPIPEPLAKVLLLMR
;
A
#
# COMPACT_ATOMS: atom_id res chain seq x y z
N MET A 1 16.92 17.12 41.89
CA MET A 1 17.23 16.74 40.49
C MET A 1 15.91 16.41 39.82
N LEU A 2 15.49 17.24 38.85
CA LEU A 2 14.23 17.12 38.13
C LEU A 2 14.43 16.31 36.84
N SER A 3 13.55 15.32 36.67
CA SER A 3 13.02 14.71 35.43
C SER A 3 13.97 14.33 34.29
N CYS A 4 13.96 13.04 33.96
CA CYS A 4 13.85 12.58 32.58
C CYS A 4 12.76 11.49 32.54
N GLY A 5 11.50 11.92 32.71
CA GLY A 5 10.36 11.09 32.37
C GLY A 5 10.32 10.99 30.86
N GLY A 6 10.80 9.86 30.33
CA GLY A 6 10.70 9.54 28.91
C GLY A 6 9.23 9.54 28.52
N LEU A 7 8.83 10.56 27.78
CA LEU A 7 7.55 10.63 27.10
C LEU A 7 7.58 9.57 26.00
N PHE A 8 7.15 8.35 26.33
CA PHE A 8 6.80 7.37 25.30
C PHE A 8 5.62 7.97 24.54
N VAL A 9 5.93 8.53 23.37
CA VAL A 9 4.90 8.88 22.38
C VAL A 9 4.14 7.60 22.13
N ALA A 10 2.92 7.53 22.66
CA ALA A 10 1.98 6.48 22.36
C ALA A 10 1.94 6.34 20.84
N GLY A 11 2.45 5.22 20.34
CA GLY A 11 2.38 4.90 18.92
C GLY A 11 0.93 5.06 18.52
N ARG A 12 0.65 5.98 17.59
CA ARG A 12 -0.68 6.09 17.00
C ARG A 12 -1.05 4.67 16.57
N TYR A 13 -2.09 4.12 17.16
CA TYR A 13 -2.78 2.97 16.60
C TYR A 13 -3.23 3.41 15.21
N VAL A 14 -2.44 3.06 14.19
CA VAL A 14 -2.87 3.22 12.80
C VAL A 14 -3.84 2.07 12.59
N GLU A 15 -5.12 2.36 12.70
CA GLU A 15 -6.16 1.40 12.40
C GLU A 15 -6.10 1.14 10.89
N TYR A 16 -5.65 -0.04 10.50
CA TYR A 16 -5.65 -0.47 9.11
C TYR A 16 -7.07 -0.96 8.78
N ARG A 17 -7.90 -0.03 8.33
CA ARG A 17 -9.18 -0.33 7.68
C ARG A 17 -8.98 -0.19 6.18
N ALA A 18 -9.25 -1.28 5.47
CA ALA A 18 -9.02 -1.42 4.04
C ALA A 18 -10.12 -2.27 3.38
N ASP A 19 -11.32 -2.25 3.94
CA ASP A 19 -12.41 -3.14 3.54
C ASP A 19 -12.91 -2.82 2.12
N GLU A 20 -12.97 -1.54 1.76
CA GLU A 20 -13.40 -1.14 0.42
C GLU A 20 -12.33 -1.49 -0.63
N LEU A 21 -11.06 -1.30 -0.27
CA LEU A 21 -9.93 -1.72 -1.11
C LEU A 21 -9.89 -3.24 -1.29
N ARG A 22 -10.12 -4.03 -0.22
CA ARG A 22 -10.24 -5.49 -0.30
C ARG A 22 -11.38 -5.92 -1.22
N ASP A 23 -12.52 -5.25 -1.17
CA ASP A 23 -13.64 -5.54 -2.05
C ASP A 23 -13.31 -5.25 -3.52
N ILE A 24 -12.59 -4.17 -3.83
CA ILE A 24 -12.06 -3.91 -5.18
C ILE A 24 -11.14 -5.06 -5.62
N MET A 25 -10.23 -5.50 -4.75
CA MET A 25 -9.28 -6.57 -5.06
C MET A 25 -9.95 -7.93 -5.26
N ARG A 26 -11.06 -8.18 -4.57
CA ARG A 26 -11.90 -9.38 -4.73
C ARG A 26 -12.90 -9.27 -5.89
N GLY A 27 -12.87 -8.18 -6.66
CA GLY A 27 -13.79 -7.94 -7.78
C GLY A 27 -15.24 -7.70 -7.37
N ARG A 28 -15.47 -7.29 -6.11
CA ARG A 28 -16.80 -7.03 -5.52
C ARG A 28 -17.09 -5.54 -5.32
N GLY A 29 -16.05 -4.70 -5.30
CA GLY A 29 -16.15 -3.26 -5.12
C GLY A 29 -16.42 -2.51 -6.42
N ASN A 30 -17.24 -1.46 -6.35
CA ASN A 30 -17.53 -0.57 -7.49
C ASN A 30 -16.64 0.68 -7.53
N SER A 31 -15.87 0.93 -6.48
CA SER A 31 -15.01 2.11 -6.39
C SER A 31 -13.73 1.94 -7.21
N GLU A 32 -13.15 3.06 -7.61
CA GLU A 32 -11.89 3.11 -8.33
C GLU A 32 -10.82 3.75 -7.45
N VAL A 33 -9.55 3.51 -7.78
CA VAL A 33 -8.44 4.23 -7.17
C VAL A 33 -8.50 5.67 -7.68
N GLU A 34 -8.26 6.66 -6.83
CA GLU A 34 -8.09 8.07 -7.23
C GLU A 34 -6.59 8.43 -7.18
N SER A 35 -5.94 8.07 -6.08
CA SER A 35 -4.50 8.25 -5.89
C SER A 35 -3.94 7.23 -4.89
N ILE A 36 -2.64 6.99 -4.97
CA ILE A 36 -1.90 6.22 -3.99
C ILE A 36 -0.77 7.08 -3.44
N THR A 37 -0.77 7.26 -2.12
CA THR A 37 0.34 7.87 -1.38
C THR A 37 1.10 6.77 -0.66
N VAL A 38 2.40 6.67 -0.94
CA VAL A 38 3.29 5.71 -0.30
C VAL A 38 4.22 6.44 0.65
N TYR A 39 4.30 5.92 1.87
CA TYR A 39 5.18 6.38 2.93
C TYR A 39 6.38 5.45 3.03
N LEU A 40 7.57 6.02 2.84
CA LEU A 40 8.81 5.28 3.01
C LEU A 40 9.16 5.23 4.50
N ARG A 41 8.98 4.06 5.11
CA ARG A 41 9.10 3.87 6.58
C ARG A 41 10.52 4.12 7.13
N ALA A 42 11.52 4.31 6.28
CA ALA A 42 12.91 4.53 6.69
C ALA A 42 13.64 5.61 5.88
N TRP A 43 12.98 6.30 4.93
CA TRP A 43 13.59 7.35 4.11
C TRP A 43 12.72 8.62 4.09
N ASP A 44 13.40 9.72 3.79
CA ASP A 44 13.12 11.14 4.00
C ASP A 44 11.91 11.76 3.28
N GLY A 45 10.83 11.01 3.03
CA GLY A 45 9.59 11.67 2.63
C GLY A 45 8.48 10.80 2.07
N GLU A 46 7.41 11.51 1.72
CA GLU A 46 6.20 10.99 1.11
C GLU A 46 6.37 10.96 -0.43
N ARG A 47 5.77 9.98 -1.08
CA ARG A 47 5.70 9.89 -2.54
C ARG A 47 4.25 9.61 -2.94
N THR A 48 3.75 10.35 -3.93
CA THR A 48 2.35 10.24 -4.37
C THR A 48 2.29 9.98 -5.87
N VAL A 49 1.40 9.07 -6.27
CA VAL A 49 1.03 8.81 -7.65
C VAL A 49 -0.46 9.12 -7.78
N SER A 50 -0.81 10.07 -8.64
CA SER A 50 -2.19 10.55 -8.81
C SER A 50 -2.53 10.97 -10.24
N ASP A 51 -1.73 10.57 -11.23
CA ASP A 51 -2.03 10.85 -12.64
C ASP A 51 -3.01 9.81 -13.21
N GLU A 52 -3.82 10.24 -14.17
CA GLU A 52 -4.90 9.43 -14.74
C GLU A 52 -4.44 8.07 -15.29
N ALA A 53 -3.28 8.02 -15.95
CA ALA A 53 -2.76 6.79 -16.54
C ALA A 53 -2.36 5.79 -15.46
N SER A 54 -1.62 6.23 -14.44
CA SER A 54 -1.26 5.41 -13.29
C SER A 54 -2.48 4.95 -12.51
N THR A 55 -3.46 5.82 -12.32
CA THR A 55 -4.70 5.51 -11.59
C THR A 55 -5.52 4.43 -12.29
N ARG A 56 -5.73 4.55 -13.61
CA ARG A 56 -6.40 3.52 -14.42
C ARG A 56 -5.64 2.20 -14.38
N TYR A 57 -4.32 2.27 -14.51
CA TYR A 57 -3.45 1.11 -14.48
C TYR A 57 -3.52 0.37 -13.14
N LEU A 58 -3.39 1.08 -12.02
CA LEU A 58 -3.47 0.51 -10.66
C LEU A 58 -4.84 -0.09 -10.37
N THR A 59 -5.92 0.58 -10.79
CA THR A 59 -7.28 0.05 -10.66
C THR A 59 -7.43 -1.29 -11.39
N ALA A 60 -6.93 -1.39 -12.63
CA ALA A 60 -6.97 -2.63 -13.38
C ALA A 60 -6.09 -3.73 -12.75
N ALA A 61 -4.94 -3.35 -12.20
CA ALA A 61 -4.02 -4.27 -11.53
C ALA A 61 -4.62 -4.81 -10.21
N PHE A 62 -5.24 -3.96 -9.39
CA PHE A 62 -5.92 -4.36 -8.15
C PHE A 62 -7.01 -5.38 -8.38
N ARG A 63 -7.84 -5.20 -9.43
CA ARG A 63 -8.89 -6.15 -9.78
C ARG A 63 -8.37 -7.53 -10.22
N ARG A 64 -7.08 -7.64 -10.54
CA ARG A 64 -6.41 -8.89 -10.92
C ARG A 64 -5.57 -9.46 -9.79
N ALA A 65 -5.64 -8.87 -8.60
CA ALA A 65 -4.81 -9.30 -7.50
C ALA A 65 -5.20 -10.71 -7.02
N SER A 66 -4.21 -11.49 -6.62
CA SER A 66 -4.40 -12.87 -6.16
C SER A 66 -3.74 -13.09 -4.80
N GLU A 67 -4.36 -13.87 -3.92
CA GLU A 67 -3.79 -14.14 -2.60
C GLU A 67 -2.43 -14.85 -2.69
N VAL A 68 -1.45 -14.41 -1.88
CA VAL A 68 -0.09 -14.99 -1.84
C VAL A 68 0.47 -15.07 -0.42
N LYS A 69 1.60 -15.77 -0.24
CA LYS A 69 2.31 -15.87 1.05
C LYS A 69 3.74 -15.31 0.95
N LYS A 70 3.94 -14.09 1.51
CA LYS A 70 5.18 -13.41 1.99
C LYS A 70 6.42 -13.22 1.08
N LEU A 71 7.24 -12.18 1.39
CA LEU A 71 8.68 -12.25 1.84
C LEU A 71 9.59 -11.01 1.58
N GLY A 72 9.18 -9.76 1.78
CA GLY A 72 10.21 -8.69 1.79
C GLY A 72 9.81 -7.33 2.34
N THR A 73 10.50 -6.28 1.87
CA THR A 73 10.44 -4.93 2.46
C THR A 73 9.06 -4.32 2.35
N THR A 74 8.48 -3.99 3.49
CA THR A 74 7.10 -3.50 3.58
C THR A 74 7.10 -1.99 3.86
N TYR A 75 6.39 -1.26 3.02
CA TYR A 75 6.14 0.18 3.11
C TYR A 75 4.72 0.44 3.59
N LEU A 76 4.49 1.59 4.21
CA LEU A 76 3.13 2.02 4.55
C LEU A 76 2.54 2.74 3.35
N ALA A 77 1.25 2.56 3.08
CA ALA A 77 0.56 3.23 2.01
C ALA A 77 -0.85 3.65 2.41
N GLU A 78 -1.28 4.75 1.80
CA GLU A 78 -2.64 5.26 1.83
C GLU A 78 -3.17 5.25 0.40
N VAL A 79 -4.29 4.58 0.21
CA VAL A 79 -4.99 4.52 -1.08
C VAL A 79 -6.26 5.35 -0.95
N ARG A 80 -6.36 6.41 -1.74
CA ARG A 80 -7.57 7.20 -1.83
C ARG A 80 -8.46 6.66 -2.94
N LEU A 81 -9.72 6.44 -2.61
CA LEU A 81 -10.73 5.88 -3.51
C LEU A 81 -11.68 6.98 -4.00
N THR A 82 -12.31 6.76 -5.16
CA THR A 82 -13.31 7.69 -5.73
C THR A 82 -14.56 7.85 -4.86
N SER A 83 -14.78 6.95 -3.89
CA SER A 83 -15.82 7.08 -2.85
C SER A 83 -15.53 8.21 -1.85
N GLY A 84 -14.31 8.76 -1.84
CA GLY A 84 -13.83 9.73 -0.87
C GLY A 84 -13.14 9.09 0.34
N THR A 85 -13.07 7.76 0.40
CA THR A 85 -12.40 7.02 1.47
C THR A 85 -10.89 6.98 1.27
N THR A 86 -10.12 7.06 2.36
CA THR A 86 -8.67 6.79 2.37
C THR A 86 -8.41 5.54 3.19
N GLU A 87 -7.96 4.48 2.52
CA GLU A 87 -7.70 3.18 3.11
C GLU A 87 -6.20 3.03 3.42
N LYS A 88 -5.86 2.54 4.62
CA LYS A 88 -4.47 2.34 5.04
C LYS A 88 -4.07 0.89 4.83
N CYS A 89 -2.96 0.68 4.13
CA CYS A 89 -2.43 -0.65 3.86
C CYS A 89 -0.90 -0.68 3.90
N ALA A 90 -0.34 -1.87 3.76
CA ALA A 90 1.09 -2.06 3.53
C ALA A 90 1.32 -2.43 2.07
N ILE A 91 2.39 -1.91 1.46
CA ILE A 91 2.82 -2.30 0.11
C ILE A 91 4.18 -2.98 0.23
N TYR A 92 4.29 -4.16 -0.37
CA TYR A 92 5.53 -4.86 -0.61
C TYR A 92 5.95 -4.64 -2.07
N VAL A 93 7.17 -4.19 -2.32
CA VAL A 93 7.74 -4.09 -3.68
C VAL A 93 8.86 -5.11 -3.79
N SER A 94 8.80 -5.96 -4.82
CA SER A 94 9.85 -6.93 -5.07
C SER A 94 11.08 -6.28 -5.69
N HIS A 95 12.28 -6.60 -5.18
CA HIS A 95 13.55 -6.18 -5.77
C HIS A 95 13.84 -6.90 -7.10
N ASP A 96 13.39 -8.14 -7.25
CA ASP A 96 13.76 -9.03 -8.36
C ASP A 96 12.63 -9.27 -9.37
N GLN A 97 11.42 -8.76 -9.09
CA GLN A 97 10.23 -9.02 -9.89
C GLN A 97 9.44 -7.74 -10.16
N ASP A 98 8.86 -7.64 -11.35
CA ASP A 98 7.91 -6.58 -11.71
C ASP A 98 6.53 -6.86 -11.11
N ARG A 99 6.46 -6.86 -9.78
CA ARG A 99 5.24 -7.05 -9.00
C ARG A 99 5.30 -6.28 -7.70
N PHE A 100 4.14 -5.98 -7.15
CA PHE A 100 3.99 -5.54 -5.77
C PHE A 100 2.89 -6.33 -5.09
N ALA A 101 2.92 -6.44 -3.76
CA ALA A 101 1.83 -7.03 -3.00
C ALA A 101 1.24 -6.01 -2.04
N ILE A 102 -0.08 -6.00 -1.87
CA ILE A 102 -0.72 -5.26 -0.78
C ILE A 102 -0.97 -6.21 0.37
N ALA A 103 -0.56 -5.78 1.56
CA ALA A 103 -0.84 -6.46 2.82
C ALA A 103 -1.83 -5.66 3.65
N PHE A 104 -2.80 -6.36 4.23
CA PHE A 104 -3.76 -5.78 5.16
C PHE A 104 -3.52 -6.32 6.56
N PRO A 105 -2.68 -5.66 7.37
CA PRO A 105 -2.30 -6.20 8.67
C PRO A 105 -3.51 -6.30 9.60
N SER A 106 -3.71 -7.48 10.17
CA SER A 106 -4.78 -7.72 11.15
C SER A 106 -4.36 -7.17 12.51
N ASN A 107 -4.60 -5.88 12.77
CA ASN A 107 -4.54 -5.22 14.09
C ASN A 107 -3.28 -5.39 14.97
N SER A 108 -2.22 -6.06 14.52
CA SER A 108 -0.95 -6.15 15.22
C SER A 108 0.19 -5.96 14.22
N PHE A 109 1.29 -5.37 14.71
CA PHE A 109 2.56 -5.32 13.98
C PHE A 109 3.16 -6.73 13.72
N GLU A 110 2.51 -7.78 14.22
CA GLU A 110 2.84 -9.16 13.93
C GLU A 110 2.17 -9.59 12.64
N ILE A 111 2.95 -9.42 11.58
CA ILE A 111 2.84 -9.98 10.23
C ILE A 111 2.73 -11.52 10.30
N SER A 112 1.69 -12.06 10.91
CA SER A 112 1.53 -13.50 11.19
C SER A 112 0.33 -14.13 10.49
N HIS A 113 -0.68 -13.35 10.09
CA HIS A 113 -1.85 -13.84 9.35
C HIS A 113 -2.41 -12.78 8.37
N ASP A 114 -1.53 -12.06 7.68
CA ASP A 114 -1.98 -11.03 6.74
C ASP A 114 -2.53 -11.67 5.46
N ASP A 115 -3.68 -11.17 4.99
CA ASP A 115 -4.09 -11.37 3.60
C ASP A 115 -3.15 -10.52 2.73
N TYR A 116 -2.21 -11.17 2.04
CA TYR A 116 -1.44 -10.54 0.98
C TYR A 116 -2.09 -10.80 -0.35
N TYR A 117 -2.08 -9.79 -1.19
CA TYR A 117 -2.55 -9.90 -2.55
C TYR A 117 -1.43 -9.47 -3.49
N ASP A 118 -0.94 -10.41 -4.30
CA ASP A 118 0.02 -10.17 -5.36
C ASP A 118 -0.64 -9.43 -6.50
N ILE A 119 0.02 -8.37 -6.97
CA ILE A 119 -0.46 -7.50 -8.03
C ILE A 119 0.60 -7.51 -9.14
N PRO A 120 0.37 -8.28 -10.22
CA PRO A 120 1.31 -8.33 -11.33
C PRO A 120 1.34 -7.00 -12.08
N LEU A 121 2.53 -6.44 -12.28
CA LEU A 121 2.69 -5.21 -13.07
C LEU A 121 2.91 -5.59 -14.53
N SER A 122 1.85 -5.48 -15.34
CA SER A 122 1.93 -5.73 -16.79
C SER A 122 2.61 -4.56 -17.51
N GLN A 123 3.65 -4.83 -18.29
CA GLN A 123 4.28 -3.80 -19.11
C GLN A 123 3.33 -3.38 -20.27
N PRO A 124 3.33 -2.09 -20.69
CA PRO A 124 4.16 -1.00 -20.16
C PRO A 124 3.58 -0.37 -18.89
N ILE A 125 4.42 -0.19 -17.86
CA ILE A 125 4.07 0.54 -16.65
C ILE A 125 4.10 2.05 -16.93
N PRO A 126 3.08 2.85 -16.52
CA PRO A 126 3.13 4.30 -16.60
C PRO A 126 4.37 4.89 -15.91
N GLU A 127 5.04 5.84 -16.57
CA GLU A 127 6.32 6.39 -16.11
C GLU A 127 6.27 6.99 -14.68
N PRO A 128 5.22 7.74 -14.25
CA PRO A 128 5.16 8.26 -12.89
C PRO A 128 5.12 7.15 -11.83
N LEU A 129 4.34 6.10 -12.09
CA LEU A 129 4.29 4.92 -11.22
C LEU A 129 5.64 4.17 -11.20
N ALA A 130 6.25 3.96 -12.37
CA ALA A 130 7.55 3.30 -12.46
C ALA A 130 8.63 4.06 -11.67
N LYS A 131 8.65 5.40 -11.71
CA LYS A 131 9.58 6.23 -10.93
C LYS A 131 9.41 6.03 -9.43
N VAL A 132 8.18 6.01 -8.92
CA VAL A 132 7.93 5.77 -7.49
C VAL A 132 8.36 4.37 -7.09
N LEU A 133 8.02 3.34 -7.88
CA LEU A 133 8.40 1.96 -7.60
C LEU A 133 9.92 1.74 -7.64
N LEU A 134 10.64 2.39 -8.56
CA LEU A 134 12.10 2.32 -8.63
C LEU A 134 12.78 2.93 -7.40
N LEU A 135 12.22 3.99 -6.82
CA LEU A 135 12.71 4.59 -5.58
C LEU A 135 12.44 3.71 -4.34
N MET A 136 11.58 2.69 -4.47
CA MET A 136 11.22 1.75 -3.42
C MET A 136 11.99 0.42 -3.50
N ARG A 137 12.83 0.21 -4.53
CA ARG A 137 13.72 -0.96 -4.65
C ARG A 137 15.08 -0.67 -4.02
#